data_AF-A0A521YE87-F1
#
_entry.id   AF-A0A521YE87-F1
#
_cell.length_a   1.000
_cell.length_b   1.000
_cell.length_c   1.000
_cell.angle_alpha   90.00
_cell.angle_beta   90.00
_cell.angle_gamma   90.00
#
_symmetry.space_group_name_H-M   'P 1'
#
loop_
_entity.id
_entity.type
_entity.pdbx_description
1 polymer ?
#
loop_
_entity_poly.entity_id
_entity_poly.type
_entity_poly.pdbx_seq_one_letter_code
_entity_poly.pdbx_strand_id
1 'polypeptide(L)'
;MPDLASTPPFDFTLATPERVRAGVEDAIAHCEAILDAVARIEGERTFANTLQPLDDVANLLALASGEHGFLTYVSADAALRDAALEAEQRLDTYGTAIGFREDIAAAVRAYAATDEARRLEGLAARFLAHTQRDHRRNGFDLDAERRARVRERKERLVRLGVEFRRNIDEYEDALLLRLEELRGLPNGYIDRLEM
;
A
#
# COMPACT_ATOMS: atom_id res chain seq x y z
N MET A 1 -3.34 20.65 9.50
CA MET A 1 -2.30 19.71 9.97
C MET A 1 -2.02 19.97 11.43
N PRO A 2 -2.18 18.99 12.33
CA PRO A 2 -1.61 19.11 13.66
C PRO A 2 -0.08 19.18 13.53
N ASP A 3 0.54 20.06 14.31
CA ASP A 3 1.99 20.21 14.34
C ASP A 3 2.61 18.88 14.82
N LEU A 4 3.50 18.28 14.04
CA LEU A 4 4.18 17.02 14.38
C LEU A 4 5.05 17.18 15.65
N ALA A 5 5.47 18.40 16.00
CA ALA A 5 6.12 18.67 17.27
C ALA A 5 5.13 18.69 18.46
N SER A 6 3.83 18.81 18.19
CA SER A 6 2.75 18.91 19.18
C SER A 6 1.92 17.64 19.37
N THR A 7 2.01 16.69 18.43
CA THR A 7 1.34 15.40 18.53
C THR A 7 2.27 14.43 19.25
N PRO A 8 1.91 13.90 20.43
CA PRO A 8 2.76 12.94 21.12
C PRO A 8 2.98 11.72 20.22
N PRO A 9 4.20 11.17 20.17
CA PRO A 9 4.49 9.99 19.36
C PRO A 9 3.61 8.82 19.81
N PHE A 10 3.30 7.92 18.87
CA PHE A 10 2.54 6.72 19.17
C PHE A 10 3.26 5.89 20.26
N ASP A 11 2.54 5.60 21.34
CA ASP A 11 3.07 4.81 22.44
C ASP A 11 2.84 3.31 22.18
N PHE A 12 3.88 2.67 21.63
CA PHE A 12 3.86 1.23 21.32
C PHE A 12 3.68 0.34 22.56
N THR A 13 3.93 0.83 23.78
CA THR A 13 3.72 0.04 25.01
C THR A 13 2.25 -0.21 25.29
N LEU A 14 1.36 0.58 24.69
CA LEU A 14 -0.07 0.47 24.82
C LEU A 14 -0.72 -0.38 23.71
N ALA A 15 0.08 -0.93 22.79
CA ALA A 15 -0.41 -1.72 21.67
C ALA A 15 -0.96 -3.07 22.16
N THR A 16 -2.14 -3.42 21.68
CA THR A 16 -2.74 -4.76 21.82
C THR A 16 -3.27 -5.19 20.45
N PRO A 17 -3.47 -6.49 20.20
CA PRO A 17 -4.06 -6.98 18.95
C PRO A 17 -5.38 -6.28 18.59
N GLU A 18 -6.24 -6.02 19.59
CA GLU A 18 -7.53 -5.36 19.40
C GLU A 18 -7.37 -3.89 19.00
N ARG A 19 -6.43 -3.18 19.64
CA ARG A 19 -6.17 -1.76 19.33
C ARG A 19 -5.56 -1.58 17.95
N VAL A 20 -4.67 -2.49 17.55
CA VAL A 20 -4.09 -2.52 16.19
C VAL A 20 -5.19 -2.68 15.15
N ARG A 21 -6.09 -3.66 15.32
CA ARG A 21 -7.20 -3.89 14.38
C ARG A 21 -8.16 -2.70 14.34
N ALA A 22 -8.55 -2.18 15.51
CA ALA A 22 -9.46 -1.04 15.59
C ALA A 22 -8.86 0.21 14.95
N GLY A 23 -7.60 0.53 15.22
CA GLY A 23 -6.94 1.70 14.67
C GLY A 23 -6.81 1.69 13.15
N VAL A 24 -6.59 0.52 12.55
CA VAL A 24 -6.62 0.37 11.08
C VAL A 24 -8.01 0.61 10.51
N GLU A 25 -9.06 0.03 11.09
CA GLU A 25 -10.42 0.24 10.58
C GLU A 25 -10.89 1.69 10.77
N ASP A 26 -10.52 2.34 11.88
CA ASP A 26 -10.78 3.76 12.12
C ASP A 26 -10.07 4.65 11.07
N ALA A 27 -8.80 4.37 10.78
CA ALA A 27 -8.04 5.09 9.76
C ALA A 27 -8.67 4.94 8.36
N ILE A 28 -9.09 3.72 8.01
CA ILE A 28 -9.78 3.44 6.74
C ILE A 28 -11.12 4.17 6.69
N ALA A 29 -11.91 4.16 7.76
CA ALA A 29 -13.18 4.87 7.82
C ALA A 29 -13.01 6.39 7.64
N HIS A 30 -11.96 6.98 8.22
CA HIS A 30 -11.61 8.38 8.02
C HIS A 30 -11.19 8.67 6.57
N CYS A 31 -10.38 7.79 5.96
CA CYS A 31 -10.02 7.93 4.55
C CYS A 31 -11.26 7.90 3.65
N GLU A 32 -12.18 6.95 3.86
CA GLU A 32 -13.42 6.85 3.10
C GLU A 32 -14.29 8.11 3.25
N ALA A 33 -14.41 8.66 4.46
CA ALA A 33 -15.15 9.89 4.68
C ALA A 33 -14.57 11.08 3.89
N ILE A 34 -13.25 11.21 3.84
CA ILE A 34 -12.56 12.25 3.07
C ILE A 34 -12.79 12.05 1.57
N LEU A 35 -12.59 10.84 1.06
CA LEU A 35 -12.75 10.52 -0.36
C LEU A 35 -14.20 10.74 -0.82
N ASP A 36 -15.17 10.32 -0.02
CA ASP A 36 -16.58 10.55 -0.29
C ASP A 36 -16.94 12.04 -0.32
N ALA A 37 -16.34 12.84 0.56
CA ALA A 37 -16.52 14.28 0.53
C ALA A 37 -15.98 14.88 -0.77
N VAL A 38 -14.78 14.48 -1.22
CA VAL A 38 -14.18 14.93 -2.50
C VAL A 38 -15.04 14.53 -3.70
N ALA A 39 -15.57 13.29 -3.69
CA ALA A 39 -16.41 12.75 -4.74
C ALA A 39 -17.75 13.52 -4.87
N ARG A 40 -18.33 13.95 -3.74
CA ARG A 40 -19.62 14.66 -3.67
C ARG A 40 -19.54 16.17 -3.95
N ILE A 41 -18.37 16.73 -4.21
CA ILE A 41 -18.25 18.17 -4.52
C ILE A 41 -19.03 18.50 -5.81
N GLU A 42 -20.07 19.30 -5.63
CA GLU A 42 -20.82 19.96 -6.69
C GLU A 42 -20.34 21.42 -6.79
N GLY A 43 -19.74 21.80 -7.92
CA GLY A 43 -19.27 23.17 -8.16
C GLY A 43 -17.79 23.28 -8.51
N GLU A 44 -17.20 24.45 -8.23
CA GLU A 44 -15.81 24.73 -8.56
C GLU A 44 -14.85 23.87 -7.72
N ARG A 45 -14.00 23.13 -8.44
CA ARG A 45 -12.94 22.32 -7.84
C ARG A 45 -11.67 23.15 -7.71
N THR A 46 -11.06 23.08 -6.54
CA THR A 46 -9.82 23.78 -6.21
C THR A 46 -8.76 22.81 -5.70
N PHE A 47 -7.52 23.28 -5.59
CA PHE A 47 -6.45 22.47 -4.98
C PHE A 47 -6.86 22.00 -3.57
N ALA A 48 -7.37 22.93 -2.77
CA ALA A 48 -7.71 22.71 -1.37
C ALA A 48 -8.86 21.72 -1.16
N ASN A 49 -9.82 21.66 -2.08
CA ASN A 49 -10.97 20.76 -1.95
C ASN A 49 -10.84 19.45 -2.76
N THR A 50 -9.84 19.33 -3.63
CA THR A 50 -9.68 18.15 -4.50
C THR A 50 -8.35 17.45 -4.32
N LEU A 51 -7.20 18.15 -4.29
CA LEU A 51 -5.89 17.49 -4.15
C LEU A 51 -5.40 17.41 -2.71
N GLN A 52 -5.52 18.48 -1.93
CA GLN A 52 -5.11 18.46 -0.53
C GLN A 52 -5.75 17.30 0.27
N PRO A 53 -7.05 16.99 0.12
CA PRO A 53 -7.64 15.88 0.87
C PRO A 53 -7.10 14.51 0.45
N LEU A 54 -6.61 14.35 -0.80
CA LEU A 54 -5.97 13.11 -1.22
C LEU A 54 -4.57 12.94 -0.59
N ASP A 55 -3.86 14.04 -0.38
CA ASP A 55 -2.62 14.05 0.39
C ASP A 55 -2.89 13.71 1.87
N ASP A 56 -3.97 14.25 2.43
CA ASP A 56 -4.40 13.93 3.80
C ASP A 56 -4.72 12.43 3.96
N VAL A 57 -5.39 11.81 2.97
CA VAL A 57 -5.63 10.36 2.93
C VAL A 57 -4.31 9.58 2.87
N ALA A 58 -3.37 9.98 2.03
CA ALA A 58 -2.06 9.32 1.95
C ALA A 58 -1.31 9.40 3.28
N ASN A 59 -1.38 10.54 3.97
CA ASN A 59 -0.79 10.72 5.29
C ASN A 59 -1.46 9.84 6.35
N LEU A 60 -2.79 9.73 6.37
CA LEU A 60 -3.52 8.85 7.29
C LEU A 60 -3.10 7.39 7.13
N LEU A 61 -2.97 6.92 5.89
CA LEU A 61 -2.51 5.56 5.62
C LEU A 61 -1.06 5.33 6.06
N ALA A 62 -0.18 6.31 5.82
CA ALA A 62 1.21 6.22 6.26
C ALA A 62 1.34 6.18 7.78
N LEU A 63 0.55 6.99 8.50
CA LEU A 63 0.50 6.96 9.96
C LEU A 63 -0.03 5.62 10.47
N ALA A 64 -1.17 5.14 9.96
CA ALA A 64 -1.73 3.84 10.37
C ALA A 64 -0.75 2.68 10.09
N SER A 65 -0.05 2.71 8.96
CA SER A 65 1.00 1.72 8.64
C SER A 65 2.15 1.76 9.66
N GLY A 66 2.63 2.95 10.01
CA GLY A 66 3.71 3.12 11.01
C GLY A 66 3.29 2.78 12.44
N GLU A 67 2.05 3.07 12.82
CA GLU A 67 1.53 2.87 14.17
C GLU A 67 1.07 1.42 14.42
N HIS A 68 0.55 0.75 13.38
CA HIS A 68 -0.11 -0.55 13.51
C HIS A 68 0.58 -1.65 12.70
N GLY A 69 0.91 -1.39 11.44
CA GLY A 69 1.55 -2.38 10.55
C GLY A 69 2.98 -2.71 10.96
N PHE A 70 3.77 -1.69 11.33
CA PHE A 70 5.19 -1.83 11.70
C PHE A 70 5.45 -2.88 12.79
N LEU A 71 4.50 -3.08 13.70
CA LEU A 71 4.62 -4.02 14.82
C LEU A 71 4.84 -5.47 14.38
N THR A 72 4.48 -5.85 13.14
CA THR A 72 4.74 -7.19 12.60
C THR A 72 6.24 -7.53 12.58
N TYR A 73 7.10 -6.52 12.38
CA TYR A 73 8.54 -6.70 12.23
C TYR A 73 9.32 -6.66 13.55
N VAL A 74 8.78 -6.02 14.58
CA VAL A 74 9.55 -5.65 15.80
C VAL A 74 8.95 -6.16 17.10
N SER A 75 7.67 -6.54 17.13
CA SER A 75 7.04 -7.02 18.36
C SER A 75 7.64 -8.36 18.81
N ALA A 76 7.92 -8.49 20.10
CA ALA A 76 8.30 -9.77 20.71
C ALA A 76 7.09 -10.71 20.88
N ASP A 77 5.88 -10.16 21.01
CA ASP A 77 4.63 -10.91 21.15
C ASP A 77 4.12 -11.40 19.78
N ALA A 78 3.92 -12.72 19.67
CA ALA A 78 3.45 -13.37 18.45
C ALA A 78 2.02 -12.96 18.08
N ALA A 79 1.08 -12.90 19.02
CA ALA A 79 -0.30 -12.53 18.74
C ALA A 79 -0.40 -11.07 18.24
N LEU A 80 0.47 -10.20 18.77
CA LEU A 80 0.57 -8.82 18.30
C LEU A 80 1.19 -8.73 16.90
N ARG A 81 2.21 -9.55 16.59
CA ARG A 81 2.78 -9.61 15.23
C ARG A 81 1.77 -10.07 14.20
N ASP A 82 0.97 -11.08 14.53
CA ASP A 82 -0.05 -11.62 13.63
C ASP A 82 -1.14 -10.59 13.36
N ALA A 83 -1.65 -9.91 14.41
CA ALA A 83 -2.62 -8.83 14.23
C ALA A 83 -2.07 -7.64 13.44
N ALA A 84 -0.78 -7.31 13.63
CA ALA A 84 -0.11 -6.25 12.87
C ALA A 84 0.08 -6.62 11.40
N LEU A 85 0.36 -7.90 11.10
CA LEU A 85 0.44 -8.41 9.73
C LEU A 85 -0.91 -8.31 9.02
N GLU A 86 -1.99 -8.73 9.70
CA GLU A 86 -3.36 -8.57 9.19
C GLU A 86 -3.67 -7.09 8.90
N ALA A 87 -3.31 -6.20 9.82
CA ALA A 87 -3.45 -4.76 9.69
C ALA A 87 -2.68 -4.18 8.49
N GLU A 88 -1.42 -4.56 8.30
CA GLU A 88 -0.60 -4.13 7.16
C GLU A 88 -1.22 -4.58 5.82
N GLN A 89 -1.58 -5.86 5.71
CA GLN A 89 -2.25 -6.41 4.52
C GLN A 89 -3.56 -5.69 4.21
N ARG A 90 -4.32 -5.35 5.25
CA ARG A 90 -5.59 -4.63 5.14
C ARG A 90 -5.38 -3.21 4.62
N LEU A 91 -4.40 -2.48 5.15
CA LEU A 91 -4.02 -1.13 4.70
C LEU A 91 -3.51 -1.13 3.25
N ASP A 92 -2.64 -2.06 2.88
CA ASP A 92 -2.08 -2.17 1.53
C ASP A 92 -3.18 -2.48 0.49
N THR A 93 -4.07 -3.40 0.84
CA THR A 93 -5.23 -3.74 0.00
C THR A 93 -6.12 -2.51 -0.21
N TYR A 94 -6.39 -1.78 0.86
CA TYR A 94 -7.20 -0.57 0.82
C TYR A 94 -6.55 0.56 0.02
N GLY A 95 -5.27 0.87 0.27
CA GLY A 95 -4.49 1.87 -0.47
C GLY A 95 -4.45 1.57 -1.97
N THR A 96 -4.31 0.29 -2.33
CA THR A 96 -4.41 -0.16 -3.72
C THR A 96 -5.80 0.10 -4.29
N ALA A 97 -6.87 -0.21 -3.54
CA ALA A 97 -8.25 -0.03 -3.98
C ALA A 97 -8.61 1.44 -4.25
N ILE A 98 -8.09 2.40 -3.47
CA ILE A 98 -8.27 3.84 -3.71
C ILE A 98 -7.79 4.22 -5.12
N GLY A 99 -6.67 3.64 -5.56
CA GLY A 99 -6.12 3.86 -6.89
C GLY A 99 -7.07 3.46 -8.04
N PHE A 100 -8.13 2.70 -7.75
CA PHE A 100 -9.17 2.27 -8.69
C PHE A 100 -10.54 2.92 -8.45
N ARG A 101 -10.64 3.96 -7.61
CA ARG A 101 -11.86 4.75 -7.44
C ARG A 101 -12.11 5.69 -8.62
N GLU A 102 -13.16 5.40 -9.40
CA GLU A 102 -13.45 6.14 -10.63
C GLU A 102 -13.97 7.56 -10.38
N ASP A 103 -14.74 7.73 -9.31
CA ASP A 103 -15.26 9.00 -8.83
C ASP A 103 -14.14 9.96 -8.44
N ILE A 104 -13.10 9.47 -7.78
CA ILE A 104 -11.91 10.23 -7.44
C ILE A 104 -11.09 10.58 -8.68
N ALA A 105 -10.90 9.62 -9.60
CA ALA A 105 -10.22 9.89 -10.86
C ALA A 105 -10.96 10.96 -11.70
N ALA A 106 -12.29 10.94 -11.69
CA ALA A 106 -13.13 11.95 -12.33
C ALA A 106 -12.99 13.32 -11.65
N ALA A 107 -12.99 13.36 -10.32
CA ALA A 107 -12.77 14.57 -9.53
C ALA A 107 -11.42 15.24 -9.85
N VAL A 108 -10.33 14.46 -9.87
CA VAL A 108 -8.98 14.96 -10.20
C VAL A 108 -8.92 15.45 -11.65
N ARG A 109 -9.57 14.74 -12.60
CA ARG A 109 -9.64 15.18 -14.00
C ARG A 109 -10.41 16.49 -14.16
N ALA A 110 -11.51 16.65 -13.44
CA ALA A 110 -12.29 17.89 -13.44
C ALA A 110 -11.48 19.06 -12.86
N TYR A 111 -10.78 18.84 -11.75
CA TYR A 111 -9.86 19.85 -11.20
C TYR A 111 -8.73 20.19 -12.17
N ALA A 112 -8.12 19.20 -12.82
CA ALA A 112 -7.03 19.41 -13.79
C ALA A 112 -7.40 20.33 -14.97
N ALA A 113 -8.69 20.47 -15.28
CA ALA A 113 -9.18 21.31 -16.36
C ALA A 113 -9.36 22.79 -15.96
N THR A 114 -9.27 23.13 -14.67
CA THR A 114 -9.48 24.50 -14.17
C THR A 114 -8.29 25.42 -14.44
N ASP A 115 -8.52 26.73 -14.40
CA ASP A 115 -7.46 27.71 -14.55
C ASP A 115 -6.51 27.74 -13.35
N GLU A 116 -6.99 27.42 -12.14
CA GLU A 116 -6.14 27.26 -10.96
C GLU A 116 -5.13 26.13 -11.19
N ALA A 117 -5.58 24.97 -11.65
CA ALA A 117 -4.71 23.82 -11.92
C ALA A 117 -3.61 24.14 -12.94
N ARG A 118 -3.93 24.94 -13.98
CA ARG A 118 -2.97 25.39 -15.00
C ARG A 118 -1.91 26.35 -14.48
N ARG A 119 -2.19 27.05 -13.37
CA ARG A 119 -1.29 28.01 -12.73
C ARG A 119 -0.49 27.42 -11.58
N LEU A 120 -0.66 26.13 -11.27
CA LEU A 120 0.15 25.47 -10.25
C LEU A 120 1.63 25.46 -10.65
N GLU A 121 2.51 25.60 -9.67
CA GLU A 121 3.95 25.53 -9.82
C GLU A 121 4.58 24.59 -8.79
N GLY A 122 5.86 24.25 -8.99
CA GLY A 122 6.65 23.47 -8.03
C GLY A 122 6.04 22.13 -7.62
N LEU A 123 5.98 21.87 -6.31
CA LEU A 123 5.51 20.60 -5.76
C LEU A 123 4.02 20.35 -6.03
N ALA A 124 3.17 21.38 -6.00
CA ALA A 124 1.74 21.24 -6.25
C ALA A 124 1.46 20.82 -7.70
N ALA A 125 2.16 21.42 -8.68
CA ALA A 125 2.07 21.02 -10.08
C ALA A 125 2.56 19.58 -10.30
N ARG A 126 3.68 19.22 -9.65
CA ARG A 126 4.21 17.85 -9.71
C ARG A 126 3.23 16.84 -9.11
N PHE A 127 2.60 17.18 -7.98
CA PHE A 127 1.61 16.32 -7.34
C PHE A 127 0.44 16.05 -8.28
N LEU A 128 -0.19 17.09 -8.84
CA LEU A 128 -1.26 16.93 -9.82
C LEU A 128 -0.83 16.07 -11.02
N ALA A 129 0.35 16.31 -11.58
CA ALA A 129 0.86 15.57 -12.72
C ALA A 129 1.08 14.08 -12.42
N HIS A 130 1.59 13.76 -11.23
CA HIS A 130 1.78 12.39 -10.77
C HIS A 130 0.45 11.68 -10.52
N THR A 131 -0.49 12.33 -9.82
CA THR A 131 -1.83 11.78 -9.55
C THR A 131 -2.55 11.44 -10.86
N GLN A 132 -2.53 12.34 -11.84
CA GLN A 132 -3.10 12.03 -13.16
C GLN A 132 -2.37 10.88 -13.86
N ARG A 133 -1.03 10.86 -13.84
CA ARG A 133 -0.24 9.77 -14.44
C ARG A 133 -0.63 8.42 -13.86
N ASP A 134 -0.80 8.34 -12.54
CA ASP A 134 -1.09 7.08 -11.86
C ASP A 134 -2.52 6.62 -12.15
N HIS A 135 -3.49 7.54 -12.23
CA HIS A 135 -4.82 7.22 -12.76
C HIS A 135 -4.77 6.69 -14.21
N ARG A 136 -3.96 7.29 -15.09
CA ARG A 136 -3.76 6.78 -16.46
C ARG A 136 -3.19 5.35 -16.46
N ARG A 137 -2.21 5.07 -15.59
CA ARG A 137 -1.63 3.72 -15.42
C ARG A 137 -2.62 2.72 -14.84
N ASN A 138 -3.67 3.18 -14.17
CA ASN A 138 -4.80 2.37 -13.73
C ASN A 138 -5.91 2.23 -14.78
N GLY A 139 -5.75 2.84 -15.96
CA GLY A 139 -6.65 2.66 -17.09
C GLY A 139 -7.84 3.61 -17.10
N PHE A 140 -7.79 4.73 -16.37
CA PHE A 140 -8.89 5.70 -16.35
C PHE A 140 -9.04 6.54 -17.61
N ASP A 141 -8.05 6.52 -18.51
CA ASP A 141 -8.17 7.07 -19.86
C ASP A 141 -8.72 6.05 -20.87
N LEU A 142 -8.94 4.82 -20.43
CA LEU A 142 -9.52 3.77 -21.26
C LEU A 142 -11.04 3.73 -21.07
N ASP A 143 -11.73 3.33 -22.12
CA ASP A 143 -13.12 2.91 -22.05
C ASP A 143 -13.30 1.71 -21.08
N ALA A 144 -14.55 1.50 -20.65
CA ALA A 144 -14.87 0.48 -19.65
C ALA A 144 -14.44 -0.93 -20.08
N GLU A 145 -14.56 -1.26 -21.37
CA GLU A 145 -14.18 -2.57 -21.91
C GLU A 145 -12.67 -2.80 -21.81
N ARG A 146 -11.87 -1.83 -22.27
CA ARG A 146 -10.41 -1.89 -22.19
C ARG A 146 -9.94 -1.87 -20.73
N ARG A 147 -10.59 -1.10 -19.85
CA ARG A 147 -10.28 -1.08 -18.41
C ARG A 147 -10.55 -2.44 -17.75
N ALA A 148 -11.66 -3.09 -18.08
CA ALA A 148 -11.97 -4.44 -17.60
C ALA A 148 -10.88 -5.45 -18.03
N ARG A 149 -10.44 -5.40 -19.29
CA ARG A 149 -9.33 -6.25 -19.78
C ARG A 149 -8.00 -5.96 -19.06
N VAL A 150 -7.71 -4.71 -18.71
CA VAL A 150 -6.52 -4.35 -17.92
C VAL A 150 -6.62 -4.95 -16.51
N ARG A 151 -7.79 -4.84 -15.87
CA ARG A 151 -8.04 -5.43 -14.54
C ARG A 151 -7.82 -6.94 -14.55
N GLU A 152 -8.45 -7.66 -15.48
CA GLU A 152 -8.29 -9.11 -15.64
C GLU A 152 -6.82 -9.52 -15.82
N ARG A 153 -6.07 -8.78 -16.64
CA ARG A 153 -4.63 -9.05 -16.86
C ARG A 153 -3.80 -8.79 -15.61
N LYS A 154 -4.07 -7.70 -14.87
CA LYS A 154 -3.39 -7.41 -13.60
C LYS A 154 -3.67 -8.51 -12.57
N GLU A 155 -4.91 -8.96 -12.43
CA GLU A 155 -5.27 -10.08 -11.55
C GLU A 155 -4.56 -11.37 -11.95
N ARG A 156 -4.46 -11.66 -13.25
CA ARG A 156 -3.70 -12.82 -13.75
C ARG A 156 -2.22 -12.70 -13.42
N LEU A 157 -1.61 -11.52 -13.56
CA LEU A 157 -0.20 -11.30 -13.20
C LEU A 157 0.05 -11.54 -11.71
N VAL A 158 -0.86 -11.08 -10.84
CA VAL A 158 -0.78 -11.36 -9.39
C VAL A 158 -0.80 -12.87 -9.14
N ARG A 159 -1.76 -13.60 -9.72
CA ARG A 159 -1.83 -15.06 -9.57
C ARG A 159 -0.56 -15.77 -10.04
N LEU A 160 -0.06 -15.39 -11.22
CA LEU A 160 1.18 -15.97 -11.76
C LEU A 160 2.39 -15.66 -10.88
N GLY A 161 2.46 -14.47 -10.28
CA GLY A 161 3.54 -14.11 -9.36
C GLY A 161 3.53 -14.95 -8.09
N VAL A 162 2.35 -15.17 -7.50
CA VAL A 162 2.17 -16.04 -6.33
C VAL A 162 2.54 -17.48 -6.66
N GLU A 163 2.04 -18.01 -7.77
CA GLU A 163 2.34 -19.36 -8.23
C GLU A 163 3.84 -19.55 -8.49
N PHE A 164 4.47 -18.59 -9.17
CA PHE A 164 5.91 -18.62 -9.42
C PHE A 164 6.72 -18.66 -8.14
N ARG A 165 6.36 -17.83 -7.15
CA ARG A 165 7.05 -17.80 -5.85
C ARG A 165 6.87 -19.11 -5.09
N ARG A 166 5.64 -19.62 -5.03
CA ARG A 166 5.32 -20.91 -4.40
C ARG A 166 6.13 -22.05 -5.01
N ASN A 167 6.23 -22.09 -6.34
CA ASN A 167 7.01 -23.12 -7.03
C ASN A 167 8.50 -23.09 -6.66
N ILE A 168 9.04 -21.94 -6.23
CA ILE A 168 10.42 -21.84 -5.74
C ILE A 168 10.50 -22.24 -4.26
N ASP A 169 9.59 -21.73 -3.44
CA ASP A 169 9.61 -21.95 -1.99
C ASP A 169 9.31 -23.42 -1.62
N GLU A 170 8.46 -24.10 -2.39
CA GLU A 170 8.09 -25.51 -2.18
C GLU A 170 9.03 -26.49 -2.91
N TYR A 171 9.98 -25.99 -3.72
CA TYR A 171 10.91 -26.86 -4.43
C TYR A 171 12.04 -27.31 -3.51
N GLU A 172 11.97 -28.56 -3.09
CA GLU A 172 13.05 -29.26 -2.40
C GLU A 172 13.81 -30.12 -3.41
N ASP A 173 15.11 -29.88 -3.54
CA ASP A 173 16.02 -30.68 -4.35
C ASP A 173 17.38 -30.78 -3.67
N ALA A 174 18.06 -31.90 -3.89
CA ALA A 174 19.34 -32.19 -3.27
C ALA A 174 20.23 -32.99 -4.23
N LEU A 175 21.55 -32.77 -4.10
CA LEU A 175 22.56 -33.57 -4.77
C LEU A 175 23.14 -34.57 -3.77
N LEU A 176 23.06 -35.86 -4.11
CA LEU A 176 23.76 -36.91 -3.37
C LEU A 176 25.21 -36.93 -3.79
N LEU A 177 26.09 -36.58 -2.85
CA LEU A 177 27.53 -36.48 -3.07
C LEU A 177 28.26 -37.42 -2.10
N ARG A 178 29.40 -37.94 -2.54
CA ARG A 178 30.33 -38.67 -1.68
C ARG A 178 31.17 -37.68 -0.88
N LEU A 179 31.66 -38.12 0.28
CA LEU A 179 32.45 -37.25 1.16
C LEU A 179 33.72 -36.72 0.48
N GLU A 180 34.32 -37.49 -0.43
CA GLU A 180 35.49 -37.07 -1.20
C GLU A 180 35.18 -35.91 -2.16
N GLU A 181 33.93 -35.80 -2.62
CA GLU A 181 33.45 -34.74 -3.52
C GLU A 181 33.20 -33.42 -2.77
N LEU A 182 33.11 -33.47 -1.43
CA LEU A 182 32.99 -32.30 -0.55
C LEU A 182 34.36 -31.76 -0.08
N ARG A 183 35.47 -32.32 -0.60
CA ARG A 183 36.82 -31.92 -0.20
C ARG A 183 37.06 -30.43 -0.43
N GLY A 184 37.45 -29.73 0.64
CA GLY A 184 37.71 -28.29 0.64
C GLY A 184 36.66 -27.48 1.39
N LEU A 185 35.51 -28.08 1.70
CA LEU A 185 34.53 -27.49 2.61
C LEU A 185 34.97 -27.69 4.08
N PRO A 186 34.68 -26.74 4.99
CA PRO A 186 34.98 -26.90 6.41
C PRO A 186 34.16 -28.02 7.05
N ASN A 187 34.74 -28.75 8.01
CA ASN A 187 34.06 -29.84 8.71
C ASN A 187 32.75 -29.37 9.38
N GLY A 188 32.75 -28.21 10.03
CA GLY A 188 31.53 -27.67 10.66
C GLY A 188 30.39 -27.33 9.68
N TYR A 189 30.66 -27.26 8.38
CA TYR A 189 29.62 -27.21 7.36
C TYR A 189 29.13 -28.63 7.01
N ILE A 190 30.07 -29.56 6.75
CA ILE A 190 29.77 -30.96 6.40
C ILE A 190 28.97 -31.65 7.51
N ASP A 191 29.31 -31.42 8.78
CA ASP A 191 28.66 -32.02 9.95
C ASP A 191 27.19 -31.61 10.11
N ARG A 192 26.72 -30.58 9.39
CA ARG A 192 25.33 -30.08 9.42
C ARG A 192 24.51 -30.51 8.20
N LEU A 193 25.12 -31.22 7.24
CA LEU A 193 24.40 -31.80 6.12
C LEU A 193 23.60 -33.02 6.60
N GLU A 194 22.42 -33.25 6.01
CA GLU A 194 21.71 -34.51 6.23
C GLU A 194 22.51 -35.66 5.62
N MET A 195 22.65 -36.74 6.39
CA MET A 195 23.44 -37.93 6.04
C MET A 195 22.58 -39.06 5.48
#